data_AF-A0A1R0M650-F1
#
_entry.id   AF-A0A1R0M650-F1
#
_cell.length_a   1.000
_cell.length_b   1.000
_cell.length_c   1.000
_cell.angle_alpha   90.00
_cell.angle_beta   90.00
_cell.angle_gamma   90.00
#
_symmetry.space_group_name_H-M   'P 1'
#
loop_
_entity.id
_entity.type
_entity.pdbx_description
1 polymer ?
#
loop_
_entity_poly.entity_id
_entity_poly.type
_entity_poly.pdbx_seq_one_letter_code
_entity_poly.pdbx_strand_id
1 'polypeptide(L)'
;MAGTGAEKLARRTYEKELLCLQTVLVKLQEWMRSEGARLVVVFEGRDAAGKGGTIQRVTQYLNPRIARIVALPKPTERERTQWYFQRHVEHLPAAGEILLFSVSDTEQQERFRRRLDDPLRRWKLSPMDLESITRWEAYSRAKDEMLVHTDVREAPWYVVESDDKHRARLNMIAHLLSTVPYHDVPPPVLELPHRPPSTGYERPPRDLQTYVPDHAASL
;
A
#
# COMPACT_ATOMS: atom_id res chain seq x y z
N MET A 1 9.56 -31.77 -2.66
CA MET A 1 8.48 -32.35 -1.86
C MET A 1 7.22 -31.54 -2.14
N ALA A 2 6.13 -32.20 -2.53
CA ALA A 2 4.88 -31.54 -2.87
C ALA A 2 4.32 -30.81 -1.64
N GLY A 3 4.13 -29.49 -1.74
CA GLY A 3 3.52 -28.69 -0.69
C GLY A 3 2.10 -29.20 -0.44
N THR A 4 1.85 -29.63 0.80
CA THR A 4 0.49 -29.82 1.32
C THR A 4 -0.28 -28.54 1.08
N GLY A 5 -1.31 -28.58 0.22
CA GLY A 5 -2.15 -27.44 -0.09
C GLY A 5 -2.79 -26.93 1.21
N ALA A 6 -2.23 -25.86 1.78
CA ALA A 6 -2.72 -25.28 3.01
C ALA A 6 -4.18 -24.87 2.81
N GLU A 7 -5.05 -25.29 3.72
CA GLU A 7 -6.47 -24.94 3.66
C GLU A 7 -6.62 -23.42 3.66
N LYS A 8 -7.41 -22.90 2.69
CA LYS A 8 -7.62 -21.47 2.50
C LYS A 8 -8.21 -20.86 3.77
N LEU A 9 -7.65 -19.73 4.20
CA LEU A 9 -8.12 -19.07 5.42
C LEU A 9 -9.57 -18.60 5.26
N ALA A 10 -10.45 -19.02 6.20
CA ALA A 10 -11.84 -18.61 6.21
C ALA A 10 -11.97 -17.08 6.26
N ARG A 11 -12.85 -16.54 5.41
CA ARG A 11 -12.99 -15.08 5.21
C ARG A 11 -13.27 -14.31 6.50
N ARG A 12 -14.16 -14.82 7.36
CA ARG A 12 -14.50 -14.18 8.64
C ARG A 12 -13.29 -14.08 9.57
N THR A 13 -12.49 -15.14 9.64
CA THR A 13 -11.25 -15.17 10.43
C THR A 13 -10.24 -14.16 9.89
N TYR A 14 -10.07 -14.14 8.57
CA TYR A 14 -9.19 -13.16 7.91
C TYR A 14 -9.62 -11.71 8.19
N GLU A 15 -10.90 -11.38 8.04
CA GLU A 15 -11.40 -10.01 8.24
C GLU A 15 -11.25 -9.55 9.70
N LYS A 16 -11.53 -10.45 10.66
CA LYS A 16 -11.34 -10.17 12.09
C LYS A 16 -9.87 -9.90 12.43
N GLU A 17 -8.97 -10.76 11.96
CA GLU A 17 -7.54 -10.63 12.24
C GLU A 17 -6.94 -9.41 11.54
N LEU A 18 -7.35 -9.15 10.30
CA LEU A 18 -6.91 -7.98 9.56
C LEU A 18 -7.28 -6.69 10.30
N LEU A 19 -8.50 -6.58 10.82
CA LEU A 19 -8.94 -5.41 11.57
C LEU A 19 -8.12 -5.22 12.87
N CYS A 20 -7.79 -6.32 13.55
CA CYS A 20 -6.91 -6.29 14.72
C CYS A 20 -5.55 -5.69 14.35
N LEU A 21 -4.89 -6.25 13.34
CA LEU A 21 -3.59 -5.78 12.86
C LEU A 21 -3.64 -4.33 12.35
N GLN A 22 -4.71 -3.93 11.67
CA GLN A 22 -4.90 -2.55 11.22
C GLN A 22 -5.07 -1.56 12.37
N THR A 23 -5.70 -1.97 13.47
CA THR A 23 -5.78 -1.15 14.69
C THR A 23 -4.38 -0.91 15.26
N VAL A 24 -3.53 -1.92 15.21
CA VAL A 24 -2.13 -1.81 15.66
C VAL A 24 -1.29 -0.97 14.68
N LEU A 25 -1.54 -1.04 13.37
CA LEU A 25 -0.91 -0.14 12.40
C LEU A 25 -1.21 1.34 12.68
N VAL A 26 -2.41 1.67 13.18
CA VAL A 26 -2.73 3.03 13.62
C VAL A 26 -1.86 3.44 14.81
N LYS A 27 -1.65 2.55 15.78
CA LYS A 27 -0.74 2.82 16.91
C LYS A 27 0.70 3.06 16.44
N LEU A 28 1.19 2.22 15.52
CA LEU A 28 2.49 2.42 14.88
C LEU A 28 2.58 3.81 14.23
N GLN A 29 1.57 4.22 13.46
CA GLN A 29 1.57 5.54 12.83
C GLN A 29 1.62 6.68 13.84
N GLU A 30 0.85 6.61 14.92
CA GLU A 30 0.85 7.66 15.94
C GLU A 30 2.21 7.77 16.64
N TRP A 31 2.86 6.63 16.90
CA TRP A 31 4.23 6.57 17.39
C TRP A 31 5.25 7.15 16.41
N MET A 32 5.15 6.79 15.12
CA MET A 32 5.99 7.36 14.08
C MET A 32 5.90 8.89 14.11
N ARG A 33 4.68 9.43 14.16
CA ARG A 33 4.43 10.89 14.21
C ARG A 33 5.02 11.53 15.47
N SER A 34 4.89 10.91 16.64
CA SER A 34 5.38 11.50 17.90
C SER A 34 6.90 11.50 17.99
N GLU A 35 7.54 10.39 17.64
CA GLU A 35 9.00 10.22 17.78
C GLU A 35 9.77 10.76 16.58
N GLY A 36 9.08 11.14 15.50
CA GLY A 36 9.71 11.56 14.26
C GLY A 36 10.48 10.44 13.56
N ALA A 37 10.19 9.17 13.88
CA ALA A 37 10.78 8.01 13.23
C ALA A 37 10.46 8.00 11.73
N ARG A 38 11.27 7.28 10.93
CA ARG A 38 11.14 7.21 9.47
C ARG A 38 11.07 5.76 9.04
N LEU A 39 10.06 5.41 8.24
CA LEU A 39 9.85 4.04 7.80
C LEU A 39 9.70 3.99 6.29
N VAL A 40 10.52 3.15 5.65
CA VAL A 40 10.38 2.78 4.24
C VAL A 40 10.11 1.29 4.18
N VAL A 41 9.05 0.90 3.47
CA VAL A 41 8.72 -0.49 3.17
C VAL A 41 8.74 -0.67 1.66
N VAL A 42 9.68 -1.46 1.15
CA VAL A 42 9.80 -1.74 -0.29
C VAL A 42 9.05 -3.02 -0.63
N PHE A 43 8.19 -2.95 -1.64
CA PHE A 43 7.41 -4.07 -2.16
C PHE A 43 7.92 -4.45 -3.53
N GLU A 44 8.51 -5.64 -3.58
CA GLU A 44 9.00 -6.26 -4.80
C GLU A 44 8.38 -7.64 -5.03
N GLY A 45 8.49 -8.12 -6.25
CA GLY A 45 8.08 -9.48 -6.61
C GLY A 45 7.40 -9.54 -7.96
N ARG A 46 7.01 -10.76 -8.36
CA ARG A 46 6.39 -11.02 -9.66
C ARG A 46 5.10 -10.25 -9.86
N ASP A 47 4.73 -10.08 -11.12
CA ASP A 47 3.43 -9.54 -11.49
C ASP A 47 2.31 -10.45 -10.95
N ALA A 48 1.16 -9.84 -10.65
CA ALA A 48 0.01 -10.50 -10.04
C ALA A 48 0.21 -11.17 -8.66
N ALA A 49 1.41 -11.12 -8.05
CA ALA A 49 1.70 -11.67 -6.71
C ALA A 49 0.84 -11.06 -5.58
N GLY A 50 0.23 -9.88 -5.82
CA GLY A 50 -0.72 -9.27 -4.90
C GLY A 50 -0.19 -8.11 -4.07
N LYS A 51 1.00 -7.57 -4.40
CA LYS A 51 1.65 -6.42 -3.77
C LYS A 51 0.68 -5.25 -3.52
N GLY A 52 0.02 -4.76 -4.58
CA GLY A 52 -0.92 -3.64 -4.48
C GLY A 52 -2.11 -3.92 -3.55
N GLY A 53 -2.60 -5.17 -3.51
CA GLY A 53 -3.67 -5.56 -2.60
C GLY A 53 -3.22 -5.57 -1.14
N THR A 54 -1.96 -5.94 -0.87
CA THR A 54 -1.37 -5.86 0.46
C THR A 54 -1.15 -4.42 0.90
N ILE A 55 -0.55 -3.60 0.03
CA ILE A 55 -0.35 -2.15 0.28
C ILE A 55 -1.69 -1.50 0.63
N GLN A 56 -2.74 -1.74 -0.15
CA GLN A 56 -4.08 -1.22 0.12
C GLN A 56 -4.63 -1.61 1.50
N ARG A 57 -4.31 -2.82 2.00
CA ARG A 57 -4.73 -3.24 3.34
C ARG A 57 -3.89 -2.63 4.44
N VAL A 58 -2.60 -2.44 4.22
CA VAL A 58 -1.73 -1.73 5.18
C VAL A 58 -2.21 -0.28 5.34
N THR A 59 -2.50 0.42 4.23
CA THR A 59 -2.82 1.85 4.27
C THR A 59 -4.29 2.17 4.47
N GLN A 60 -5.18 1.17 4.52
CA GLN A 60 -6.63 1.36 4.50
C GLN A 60 -7.16 2.34 5.56
N TYR A 61 -6.59 2.31 6.77
CA TYR A 61 -7.00 3.11 7.92
C TYR A 61 -5.90 4.08 8.39
N LEU A 62 -4.83 4.21 7.62
CA LEU A 62 -3.74 5.14 7.93
C LEU A 62 -4.06 6.53 7.38
N ASN A 63 -3.57 7.56 8.06
CA ASN A 63 -3.66 8.94 7.63
C ASN A 63 -2.78 9.12 6.37
N PRO A 64 -3.36 9.49 5.22
CA PRO A 64 -2.64 9.60 3.96
C PRO A 64 -1.59 10.72 3.94
N ARG A 65 -1.61 11.63 4.93
CA ARG A 65 -0.57 12.65 5.10
C ARG A 65 0.69 12.10 5.77
N ILE A 66 0.56 10.97 6.48
CA ILE A 66 1.64 10.33 7.22
C ILE A 66 2.13 9.09 6.46
N ALA A 67 1.20 8.25 6.00
CA ALA A 67 1.48 7.05 5.25
C ALA A 67 1.18 7.26 3.76
N ARG A 68 2.23 7.29 2.95
CA ARG A 68 2.14 7.52 1.50
C ARG A 68 2.63 6.34 0.69
N ILE A 69 1.96 6.11 -0.43
CA ILE A 69 2.30 5.08 -1.40
C ILE A 69 3.03 5.76 -2.55
N VAL A 70 4.20 5.26 -2.91
CA VAL A 70 4.94 5.71 -4.09
C VAL A 70 5.05 4.55 -5.06
N ALA A 71 4.57 4.80 -6.28
CA ALA A 71 4.61 3.86 -7.38
C ALA A 71 5.05 4.65 -8.62
N LEU A 72 6.34 4.55 -8.95
CA LEU A 72 6.95 5.41 -9.95
C LEU A 72 6.61 4.94 -11.38
N PRO A 73 6.35 5.88 -12.31
CA PRO A 73 6.30 5.59 -13.74
C PRO A 73 7.65 5.09 -14.29
N LYS A 74 7.71 4.60 -15.53
CA LYS A 74 8.97 4.41 -16.26
C LYS A 74 9.73 5.73 -16.29
N PRO A 75 11.06 5.65 -16.18
CA PRO A 75 11.87 6.85 -16.19
C PRO A 75 11.72 7.55 -17.55
N THR A 76 11.48 8.85 -17.46
CA THR A 76 11.55 9.81 -18.58
C THR A 76 12.93 9.81 -19.22
N GLU A 77 13.06 10.38 -20.42
CA GLU A 77 14.35 10.52 -21.11
C GLU A 77 15.41 11.21 -20.24
N ARG A 78 15.00 12.23 -19.48
CA ARG A 78 15.88 12.90 -18.53
C ARG A 78 16.28 11.97 -17.39
N GLU A 79 15.33 11.32 -16.72
CA GLU A 79 15.62 10.42 -15.58
C GLU A 79 16.53 9.24 -15.97
N ARG A 80 16.48 8.78 -17.23
CA ARG A 80 17.39 7.74 -17.74
C ARG A 80 18.86 8.18 -17.81
N THR A 81 19.10 9.49 -17.91
CA THR A 81 20.44 10.08 -17.96
C THR A 81 20.91 10.58 -16.60
N GLN A 82 20.02 10.58 -15.61
CA GLN A 82 20.35 10.88 -14.22
C GLN A 82 20.95 9.65 -13.52
N TRP A 83 21.50 9.87 -12.33
CA TRP A 83 21.84 8.77 -11.45
C TRP A 83 20.57 7.98 -11.09
N TYR A 84 20.59 6.66 -11.25
CA TYR A 84 19.41 5.79 -11.12
C TYR A 84 18.60 6.02 -9.83
N PHE A 85 19.29 6.21 -8.71
CA PHE A 85 18.65 6.40 -7.40
C PHE A 85 18.07 7.80 -7.18
N GLN A 86 18.42 8.79 -8.01
CA GLN A 86 18.01 10.18 -7.82
C GLN A 86 16.50 10.34 -7.68
N ARG A 87 15.73 9.79 -8.63
CA ARG A 87 14.26 9.84 -8.60
C ARG A 87 13.63 9.11 -7.41
N HIS A 88 14.35 8.15 -6.81
CA HIS A 88 13.86 7.37 -5.67
C HIS A 88 14.10 8.11 -4.36
N VAL A 89 15.28 8.74 -4.24
CA VAL A 89 15.71 9.51 -3.06
C VAL A 89 14.76 10.68 -2.79
N GLU A 90 14.23 11.30 -3.83
CA GLU A 90 13.26 12.41 -3.73
C GLU A 90 11.97 12.03 -2.98
N HIS A 91 11.66 10.73 -2.85
CA HIS A 91 10.46 10.24 -2.19
C HIS A 91 10.67 9.75 -0.75
N LEU A 92 11.93 9.68 -0.29
CA LEU A 92 12.24 9.17 1.05
C LEU A 92 11.48 9.93 2.14
N PRO A 93 11.08 9.24 3.23
CA PRO A 93 10.28 9.84 4.29
C PRO A 93 11.10 10.88 5.08
N ALA A 94 10.45 12.00 5.37
CA ALA A 94 10.83 12.93 6.41
C ALA A 94 10.37 12.41 7.78
N ALA A 95 10.75 13.13 8.84
CA ALA A 95 10.45 12.74 10.21
C ALA A 95 8.95 12.48 10.43
N GLY A 96 8.65 11.31 10.97
CA GLY A 96 7.29 10.86 11.29
C GLY A 96 6.51 10.27 10.12
N GLU A 97 7.12 10.10 8.95
CA GLU A 97 6.45 9.62 7.76
C GLU A 97 6.71 8.12 7.49
N ILE A 98 5.71 7.47 6.90
CA ILE A 98 5.75 6.10 6.44
C ILE A 98 5.64 6.10 4.91
N LEU A 99 6.58 5.46 4.24
CA LEU A 99 6.62 5.30 2.79
C LEU A 99 6.45 3.83 2.42
N LEU A 100 5.42 3.52 1.63
CA LEU A 100 5.26 2.22 0.98
C LEU A 100 5.66 2.35 -0.47
N PHE A 101 6.83 1.82 -0.81
CA PHE A 101 7.39 1.89 -2.15
C PHE A 101 7.01 0.64 -2.94
N SER A 102 6.27 0.79 -4.04
CA SER A 102 5.93 -0.30 -4.95
C SER A 102 6.77 -0.19 -6.20
N VAL A 103 7.72 -1.10 -6.39
CA VAL A 103 8.68 -1.04 -7.52
C VAL A 103 8.16 -1.75 -8.79
N SER A 104 7.00 -2.42 -8.73
CA SER A 104 6.41 -3.00 -9.94
C SER A 104 5.84 -1.96 -10.89
N ASP A 105 5.87 -2.29 -12.20
CA ASP A 105 5.40 -1.51 -13.36
C ASP A 105 3.91 -1.13 -13.26
N THR A 106 3.52 -0.30 -12.29
CA THR A 106 2.17 0.27 -12.18
C THR A 106 1.87 1.24 -13.31
N GLU A 107 2.88 1.61 -14.10
CA GLU A 107 2.72 2.45 -15.27
C GLU A 107 2.04 1.74 -16.47
N GLN A 108 1.81 0.43 -16.39
CA GLN A 108 0.95 -0.29 -17.32
C GLN A 108 -0.55 -0.06 -17.12
N GLN A 109 -0.95 0.96 -16.37
CA GLN A 109 -2.36 1.25 -16.06
C GLN A 109 -3.03 2.20 -17.07
N GLU A 110 -2.30 2.96 -17.89
CA GLU A 110 -2.91 4.02 -18.72
C GLU A 110 -2.95 3.75 -20.23
N ARG A 111 -2.38 2.64 -20.72
CA ARG A 111 -2.39 2.34 -22.16
C ARG A 111 -3.12 1.04 -22.47
N PHE A 112 -4.27 1.20 -23.14
CA PHE A 112 -5.04 0.19 -23.89
C PHE A 112 -6.23 -0.50 -23.21
N ARG A 113 -7.32 0.28 -23.10
CA ARG A 113 -8.55 0.15 -23.91
C ARG A 113 -8.58 -1.08 -24.87
N ARG A 114 -8.85 -2.31 -24.40
CA ARG A 114 -9.43 -3.44 -25.19
C ARG A 114 -9.91 -4.64 -24.33
N ARG A 115 -11.14 -4.50 -23.84
CA ARG A 115 -12.31 -5.43 -23.86
C ARG A 115 -12.21 -6.95 -23.64
N LEU A 116 -13.09 -7.44 -22.74
CA LEU A 116 -13.86 -8.73 -22.69
C LEU A 116 -13.48 -9.79 -21.64
N ASP A 117 -13.97 -9.61 -20.39
CA ASP A 117 -14.82 -10.62 -19.68
C ASP A 117 -15.03 -10.32 -18.17
N ASP A 118 -14.23 -9.44 -17.55
CA ASP A 118 -14.55 -8.84 -16.23
C ASP A 118 -14.08 -7.37 -16.18
N PRO A 119 -14.98 -6.38 -16.33
CA PRO A 119 -14.59 -4.97 -16.39
C PRO A 119 -13.93 -4.44 -15.10
N LEU A 120 -14.16 -5.08 -13.94
CA LEU A 120 -13.62 -4.63 -12.66
C LEU A 120 -12.23 -5.20 -12.35
N ARG A 121 -11.78 -6.22 -13.08
CA ARG A 121 -10.49 -6.90 -12.82
C ARG A 121 -9.58 -7.00 -14.04
N ARG A 122 -10.08 -6.76 -15.25
CA ARG A 122 -9.31 -6.80 -16.50
C ARG A 122 -8.11 -5.86 -16.54
N TRP A 123 -8.16 -4.75 -15.81
CA TRP A 123 -7.06 -3.79 -15.69
C TRP A 123 -5.80 -4.36 -15.02
N LYS A 124 -5.88 -5.56 -14.43
CA LYS A 124 -4.75 -6.22 -13.76
C LYS A 124 -3.86 -7.07 -14.67
N LEU A 125 -4.19 -7.17 -15.97
CA LEU A 125 -3.46 -8.01 -16.93
C LEU A 125 -2.82 -7.16 -18.03
N SER A 126 -1.54 -7.37 -18.28
CA SER A 126 -0.75 -6.64 -19.26
C SER A 126 -0.05 -7.53 -20.29
N PRO A 127 0.42 -6.99 -21.43
CA PRO A 127 1.26 -7.74 -22.36
C PRO A 127 2.57 -8.23 -21.73
N MET A 128 3.12 -7.51 -20.74
CA MET A 128 4.33 -7.92 -20.03
C MET A 128 4.07 -9.13 -19.13
N ASP A 129 2.85 -9.28 -18.59
CA ASP A 129 2.46 -10.46 -17.81
C ASP A 129 2.49 -11.75 -18.65
N LEU A 130 2.26 -11.64 -19.96
CA LEU A 130 2.33 -12.77 -20.89
C LEU A 130 3.79 -13.08 -21.28
N GLU A 131 4.60 -12.05 -21.51
CA GLU A 131 6.03 -12.23 -21.77
C GLU A 131 6.81 -12.69 -20.54
N SER A 132 6.34 -12.36 -19.33
CA SER A 132 7.00 -12.77 -18.09
C SER A 132 6.91 -14.28 -17.86
N ILE A 133 5.90 -14.95 -18.44
CA ILE A 133 5.78 -16.42 -18.45
C ILE A 133 6.95 -17.05 -19.20
N THR A 134 7.30 -16.53 -20.38
CA THR A 134 8.40 -17.08 -21.19
C THR A 134 9.78 -16.74 -20.60
N ARG A 135 9.85 -15.72 -19.73
CA ARG A 135 11.07 -15.29 -19.03
C ARG A 135 11.14 -15.74 -17.57
N TRP A 136 10.37 -16.76 -17.19
CA TRP A 136 10.27 -17.21 -15.80
C TRP A 136 11.63 -17.44 -15.14
N GLU A 137 12.53 -18.16 -15.81
CA GLU A 137 13.88 -18.47 -15.33
C GLU A 137 14.77 -17.23 -15.23
N ALA A 138 14.68 -16.32 -16.19
CA ALA A 138 15.45 -15.07 -16.18
C ALA A 138 15.05 -14.21 -14.98
N TYR A 139 13.76 -14.09 -14.68
CA TYR A 139 13.27 -13.41 -13.47
C TYR A 139 13.68 -14.13 -12.19
N SER A 140 13.65 -15.47 -12.17
CA SER A 140 14.13 -16.24 -11.01
C SER A 140 15.61 -15.95 -10.73
N ARG A 141 16.44 -16.00 -11.77
CA ARG A 141 17.89 -15.72 -11.66
C ARG A 141 18.15 -14.30 -11.19
N ALA A 142 17.47 -13.31 -11.77
CA ALA A 142 17.61 -11.91 -11.36
C ALA A 142 17.21 -11.69 -9.90
N LYS A 143 16.12 -12.33 -9.43
CA LYS A 143 15.69 -12.28 -8.03
C LYS A 143 16.74 -12.92 -7.11
N ASP A 144 17.27 -14.09 -7.47
CA ASP A 144 18.28 -14.76 -6.66
C ASP A 144 19.58 -13.93 -6.60
N GLU A 145 20.02 -13.35 -7.72
CA GLU A 145 21.18 -12.45 -7.76
C GLU A 145 20.97 -11.18 -6.94
N MET A 146 19.79 -10.56 -7.03
CA MET A 146 19.42 -9.40 -6.20
C MET A 146 19.52 -9.73 -4.71
N LEU A 147 18.93 -10.85 -4.26
CA LEU A 147 18.97 -11.25 -2.87
C LEU A 147 20.41 -11.46 -2.38
N VAL A 148 21.24 -12.16 -3.15
CA VAL A 148 22.64 -12.41 -2.78
C VAL A 148 23.43 -11.13 -2.53
N HIS A 149 23.17 -10.06 -3.30
CA HIS A 149 23.96 -8.83 -3.23
C HIS A 149 23.34 -7.73 -2.35
N THR A 150 22.04 -7.81 -2.05
CA THR A 150 21.32 -6.70 -1.39
C THR A 150 20.64 -7.11 -0.08
N ASP A 151 20.58 -8.40 0.26
CA ASP A 151 20.12 -8.86 1.56
C ASP A 151 21.19 -8.62 2.62
N VAL A 152 21.08 -7.49 3.32
CA VAL A 152 22.01 -7.04 4.35
C VAL A 152 21.32 -6.90 5.69
N ARG A 153 22.07 -7.04 6.79
CA ARG A 153 21.51 -7.07 8.15
C ARG A 153 20.71 -5.81 8.49
N GLU A 154 21.13 -4.65 7.96
CA GLU A 154 20.51 -3.35 8.18
C GLU A 154 19.22 -3.15 7.37
N ALA A 155 19.06 -3.89 6.26
CA ALA A 155 17.92 -3.81 5.35
C ALA A 155 17.62 -5.17 4.71
N PRO A 156 17.18 -6.17 5.52
CA PRO A 156 17.04 -7.53 5.05
C PRO A 156 15.83 -7.70 4.13
N TRP A 157 15.92 -8.67 3.23
CA TRP A 157 14.80 -9.11 2.39
C TRP A 157 13.96 -10.17 3.10
N TYR A 158 12.65 -9.92 3.19
CA TYR A 158 11.69 -10.90 3.72
C TYR A 158 10.81 -11.45 2.60
N VAL A 159 10.87 -12.78 2.40
CA VAL A 159 10.04 -13.47 1.41
C VAL A 159 8.67 -13.78 2.03
N VAL A 160 7.61 -13.35 1.35
CA VAL A 160 6.23 -13.62 1.75
C VAL A 160 5.58 -14.55 0.74
N GLU A 161 5.24 -15.76 1.19
CA GLU A 161 4.49 -16.72 0.39
C GLU A 161 3.09 -16.17 0.08
N SER A 162 2.73 -16.15 -1.22
CA SER A 162 1.59 -15.37 -1.72
C SER A 162 0.47 -16.17 -2.39
N ASP A 163 0.58 -17.50 -2.38
CA ASP A 163 -0.43 -18.42 -2.94
C ASP A 163 -1.81 -18.22 -2.29
N ASP A 164 -1.85 -18.06 -0.96
CA ASP A 164 -3.03 -17.57 -0.23
C ASP A 164 -2.86 -16.08 0.09
N LYS A 165 -3.54 -15.24 -0.69
CA LYS A 165 -3.52 -13.77 -0.57
C LYS A 165 -4.01 -13.27 0.79
N HIS A 166 -4.87 -14.00 1.50
CA HIS A 166 -5.31 -13.61 2.84
C HIS A 166 -4.19 -13.82 3.84
N ARG A 167 -3.57 -15.02 3.83
CA ARG A 167 -2.43 -15.34 4.70
C ARG A 167 -1.25 -14.41 4.43
N ALA A 168 -0.92 -14.17 3.17
CA ALA A 168 0.17 -13.29 2.77
C ALA A 168 0.05 -11.89 3.38
N ARG A 169 -1.16 -11.31 3.36
CA ARG A 169 -1.42 -9.98 3.93
C ARG A 169 -1.27 -9.97 5.44
N LEU A 170 -1.89 -10.94 6.13
CA LEU A 170 -1.82 -11.01 7.60
C LEU A 170 -0.37 -11.20 8.05
N ASN A 171 0.35 -12.15 7.45
CA ASN A 171 1.73 -12.46 7.80
C ASN A 171 2.65 -11.28 7.54
N MET A 172 2.49 -10.60 6.40
CA MET A 172 3.28 -9.40 6.09
C MET A 172 3.03 -8.30 7.12
N ILE A 173 1.77 -8.00 7.46
CA ILE A 173 1.44 -6.93 8.41
C ILE A 173 1.94 -7.30 9.81
N ALA A 174 1.70 -8.53 10.25
CA ALA A 174 2.16 -9.02 11.55
C ALA A 174 3.69 -8.95 11.65
N HIS A 175 4.41 -9.34 10.60
CA HIS A 175 5.85 -9.28 10.56
C HIS A 175 6.36 -7.82 10.62
N LEU A 176 5.77 -6.90 9.83
CA LEU A 176 6.09 -5.47 9.90
C LEU A 176 5.92 -4.92 11.32
N LEU A 177 4.79 -5.24 11.96
CA LEU A 177 4.53 -4.81 13.33
C LEU A 177 5.51 -5.43 14.36
N SER A 178 5.98 -6.65 14.14
CA SER A 178 6.95 -7.30 15.04
C SER A 178 8.38 -6.78 14.88
N THR A 179 8.72 -6.18 13.74
CA THR A 179 10.09 -5.75 13.42
C THR A 179 10.34 -4.29 13.78
N VAL A 180 9.29 -3.46 13.80
CA VAL A 180 9.40 -2.05 14.19
C VAL A 180 9.25 -1.92 15.71
N PRO A 181 10.20 -1.28 16.42
CA PRO A 181 10.17 -1.17 17.88
C PRO A 181 9.26 -0.01 18.37
N TYR A 182 8.01 0.01 17.90
CA TYR A 182 7.05 1.04 18.31
C TYR A 182 6.52 0.76 19.73
N HIS A 183 6.03 1.81 20.38
CA HIS A 183 5.34 1.71 21.66
C HIS A 183 4.03 2.50 21.63
N ASP A 184 3.13 2.20 22.56
CA ASP A 184 1.86 2.91 22.67
C ASP A 184 2.10 4.37 23.11
N VAL A 185 1.65 5.31 22.27
CA VAL A 185 1.66 6.74 22.59
C VAL A 185 0.27 7.13 23.10
N PRO A 186 0.17 7.76 24.29
CA PRO A 186 -1.11 8.21 24.81
C PRO A 186 -1.77 9.19 23.81
N PRO A 187 -3.04 8.95 23.44
CA PRO A 187 -3.74 9.90 22.58
C PRO A 187 -3.84 11.26 23.29
N PRO A 188 -3.73 12.38 22.55
CA PRO A 188 -3.95 13.69 23.14
C PRO A 188 -5.37 13.77 23.68
N VAL A 189 -5.54 14.40 24.84
CA VAL A 189 -6.87 14.67 25.40
C VAL A 189 -7.54 15.70 24.49
N LEU A 190 -8.58 15.29 23.78
CA LEU A 190 -9.39 16.17 22.94
C LEU A 190 -10.65 16.55 23.71
N GLU A 191 -10.76 17.81 24.11
CA GLU A 191 -12.00 18.35 24.67
C GLU A 191 -12.87 18.88 23.52
N LEU A 192 -14.10 18.37 23.41
CA LEU A 192 -15.06 18.90 22.45
C LEU A 192 -15.52 20.29 22.94
N PRO A 193 -15.19 21.39 22.23
CA PRO A 193 -15.61 22.70 22.68
C PRO A 193 -17.14 22.83 22.61
N HIS A 194 -17.72 23.59 23.53
CA HIS A 194 -19.10 24.00 23.39
C HIS A 194 -19.28 24.83 22.10
N ARG A 195 -20.34 24.53 21.36
CA ARG A 195 -20.67 25.30 20.16
C ARG A 195 -20.92 26.76 20.56
N PRO A 196 -20.22 27.75 19.95
CA PRO A 196 -20.46 29.14 20.26
C PRO A 196 -21.90 29.54 19.90
N PRO A 197 -22.48 30.55 20.58
CA PRO A 197 -23.78 31.09 20.22
C PRO A 197 -23.76 31.62 18.78
N SER A 198 -24.91 31.61 18.12
CA SER A 198 -25.04 32.13 16.76
C SER A 198 -24.63 33.60 16.70
N THR A 199 -23.82 33.97 15.72
CA THR A 199 -23.46 35.37 15.43
C THR A 199 -24.52 36.09 14.59
N GLY A 200 -25.71 35.48 14.40
CA GLY A 200 -26.74 35.97 13.48
C GLY A 200 -26.45 35.67 12.01
N TYR A 201 -25.50 34.77 11.72
CA TYR A 201 -25.22 34.34 10.35
C TYR A 201 -26.41 33.55 9.78
N GLU A 202 -27.01 34.09 8.73
CA GLU A 202 -28.01 33.40 7.91
C GLU A 202 -27.32 32.78 6.69
N ARG A 203 -27.49 31.47 6.51
CA ARG A 203 -26.98 30.79 5.32
C ARG A 203 -27.75 31.26 4.09
N PRO A 204 -27.07 31.42 2.93
CA PRO A 204 -27.76 31.64 1.68
C PRO A 204 -28.83 30.56 1.44
N PRO A 205 -29.97 30.94 0.83
CA PRO A 205 -31.00 30.01 0.40
C PRO A 205 -30.42 28.81 -0.37
N ARG A 206 -30.99 27.62 -0.14
CA ARG A 206 -30.44 26.37 -0.71
C ARG A 206 -30.54 26.36 -2.24
N ASP A 207 -31.55 26.98 -2.82
CA ASP A 207 -31.79 27.12 -4.26
C ASP A 207 -30.65 27.85 -5.01
N LEU A 208 -29.83 28.63 -4.29
CA LEU A 208 -28.62 29.25 -4.86
C LEU A 208 -27.43 28.28 -4.98
N GLN A 209 -27.54 27.05 -4.45
CA GLN A 209 -26.48 26.04 -4.47
C GLN A 209 -26.80 24.95 -5.48
N THR A 210 -25.80 24.57 -6.28
CA THR A 210 -25.89 23.39 -7.14
C THR A 210 -25.55 22.13 -6.33
N TYR A 211 -26.54 21.28 -6.09
CA TYR A 211 -26.34 20.01 -5.37
C TYR A 211 -26.02 18.88 -6.33
N VAL A 212 -25.18 17.95 -5.87
CA VAL A 212 -25.01 16.65 -6.52
C VAL A 212 -26.34 15.89 -6.43
N PRO A 213 -26.86 15.32 -7.53
CA PRO A 213 -28.06 14.50 -7.48
C PRO A 213 -27.93 13.38 -6.46
N ASP A 214 -28.97 13.17 -5.66
CA ASP A 214 -29.01 12.08 -4.70
C ASP A 214 -29.28 10.76 -5.41
N HIS A 215 -28.21 10.12 -5.89
CA HIS A 215 -28.29 8.80 -6.49
C HIS A 215 -28.70 7.73 -5.48
N ALA A 216 -28.39 7.89 -4.19
CA ALA A 216 -28.72 6.88 -3.18
C ALA A 216 -30.24 6.79 -2.96
N ALA A 217 -30.97 7.89 -3.13
CA ALA A 217 -32.43 7.89 -3.13
C ALA A 217 -33.05 7.11 -4.31
N SER A 218 -32.27 6.77 -5.34
CA SER A 218 -32.72 6.00 -6.51
C SER A 218 -32.40 4.50 -6.47
N LEU A 219 -31.75 4.03 -5.40
CA LEU A 219 -31.44 2.61 -5.16
C LEU A 219 -32.60 1.90 -4.45
#